data_AF-A0A1E5T9E1-F1
#
_entry.id   AF-A0A1E5T9E1-F1
#
_cell.length_a   1.000
_cell.length_b   1.000
_cell.length_c   1.000
_cell.angle_alpha   90.00
_cell.angle_beta   90.00
_cell.angle_gamma   90.00
#
_symmetry.space_group_name_H-M   'P 1'
#
loop_
_entity.id
_entity.type
_entity.pdbx_description
1 polymer ?
#
loop_
_entity_poly.entity_id
_entity_poly.type
_entity_poly.pdbx_seq_one_letter_code
_entity_poly.pdbx_strand_id
1 'polypeptide(L)'
;MKQIYVVGIGLIGGSLALDIKKLDKTVTVYGIDKNEVHLDEAISLGIIDEKAELKAIEKADLVILSIPVDACVNILSNVLDLISDHTLVVDVGSTKEAICEVIKEHPKRRNFLAMHPIAGTEFSGPKAAILGLFQNKTNIICEVEKTAFKLQEKALKLFANIGMRIRYMNPKAHDKHIAYVSHLSHISSFMLGKTVIEKEKNERDIFDMAGSGFASTVRLAKSSPDMWTPIFKQNKDNVIETLEEYIANLTHFKEMIKEDDFLAVFNEMKNTNHIKDILNGIN
;
A
#
# COMPACT_ATOMS: atom_id res chain seq x y z
N MET A 1 -22.66 8.51 4.65
CA MET A 1 -21.47 9.32 4.97
C MET A 1 -21.50 10.48 4.00
N LYS A 2 -21.41 11.71 4.47
CA LYS A 2 -21.48 12.95 3.67
C LYS A 2 -20.20 13.76 3.77
N GLN A 3 -19.57 13.81 4.94
CA GLN A 3 -18.31 14.55 5.14
C GLN A 3 -17.13 13.59 5.25
N ILE A 4 -16.27 13.58 4.23
CA ILE A 4 -15.12 12.67 4.14
C ILE A 4 -13.84 13.49 4.21
N TYR A 5 -12.93 13.13 5.10
CA TYR A 5 -11.64 13.81 5.26
C TYR A 5 -10.53 12.87 4.81
N VAL A 6 -9.66 13.35 3.91
CA VAL A 6 -8.51 12.59 3.40
C VAL A 6 -7.23 13.24 3.88
N VAL A 7 -6.50 12.54 4.76
CA VAL A 7 -5.20 12.95 5.26
C VAL A 7 -4.13 12.32 4.35
N GLY A 8 -3.46 13.15 3.55
CA GLY A 8 -2.49 12.75 2.53
C GLY A 8 -3.15 12.52 1.17
N ILE A 9 -3.02 13.47 0.24
CA ILE A 9 -3.75 13.45 -1.03
C ILE A 9 -2.82 12.99 -2.15
N GLY A 10 -2.36 11.75 -2.02
CA GLY A 10 -1.58 11.08 -3.05
C GLY A 10 -2.44 10.20 -3.98
N LEU A 11 -1.77 9.25 -4.64
CA LEU A 11 -2.38 8.21 -5.44
C LEU A 11 -3.55 7.52 -4.71
N ILE A 12 -3.31 6.93 -3.53
CA ILE A 12 -4.29 6.07 -2.86
C ILE A 12 -5.44 6.89 -2.28
N GLY A 13 -5.13 7.93 -1.49
CA GLY A 13 -6.14 8.81 -0.88
C GLY A 13 -6.99 9.52 -1.93
N GLY A 14 -6.36 10.06 -2.99
CA GLY A 14 -7.06 10.71 -4.08
C GLY A 14 -7.93 9.74 -4.89
N SER A 15 -7.45 8.52 -5.17
CA SER A 15 -8.26 7.50 -5.86
C SER A 15 -9.49 7.11 -5.04
N LEU A 16 -9.35 6.96 -3.72
CA LEU A 16 -10.48 6.66 -2.84
C LEU A 16 -11.50 7.81 -2.83
N ALA A 17 -11.04 9.05 -2.77
CA ALA A 17 -11.90 10.23 -2.86
C ALA A 17 -12.71 10.23 -4.16
N LEU A 18 -12.05 10.00 -5.29
CA LEU A 18 -12.69 9.93 -6.61
C LEU A 18 -13.75 8.82 -6.67
N ASP A 19 -13.43 7.62 -6.18
CA ASP A 19 -14.37 6.48 -6.16
C ASP A 19 -15.57 6.74 -5.24
N ILE A 20 -15.35 7.33 -4.06
CA ILE A 20 -16.42 7.71 -3.14
C ILE A 20 -17.35 8.74 -3.80
N LYS A 21 -16.81 9.79 -4.42
CA LYS A 21 -17.60 10.82 -5.14
C LYS A 21 -18.31 10.26 -6.36
N LYS A 22 -17.83 9.16 -6.96
CA LYS A 22 -18.54 8.46 -8.04
C LYS A 22 -19.77 7.74 -7.52
N LEU A 23 -19.69 7.15 -6.32
CA LEU A 23 -20.79 6.42 -5.68
C LEU A 23 -21.87 7.32 -5.10
N ASP A 24 -21.50 8.46 -4.50
CA ASP A 24 -22.45 9.45 -3.98
C ASP A 24 -21.97 10.87 -4.31
N LYS A 25 -22.69 11.54 -5.24
CA LYS A 25 -22.38 12.91 -5.70
C LYS A 25 -22.66 13.99 -4.67
N THR A 26 -23.33 13.65 -3.57
CA THR A 26 -23.67 14.60 -2.50
C THR A 26 -22.65 14.58 -1.35
N VAL A 27 -21.58 13.79 -1.47
CA VAL A 27 -20.45 13.78 -0.55
C VAL A 27 -19.58 15.02 -0.78
N THR A 28 -19.15 15.64 0.31
CA THR A 28 -18.09 16.66 0.32
C THR A 28 -16.80 16.01 0.82
N VAL A 29 -15.74 16.12 0.03
CA VAL A 29 -14.40 15.64 0.36
C VAL A 29 -13.50 16.79 0.78
N TYR A 30 -12.97 16.70 1.99
CA TYR A 30 -12.02 17.63 2.56
C TYR A 30 -10.60 17.05 2.47
N GLY A 31 -9.68 17.80 1.89
CA GLY A 31 -8.28 17.41 1.79
C GLY A 31 -7.44 18.00 2.92
N ILE A 32 -6.57 17.19 3.51
CA ILE A 32 -5.57 17.60 4.51
C ILE A 32 -4.21 17.08 4.03
N ASP A 33 -3.27 17.98 3.75
CA ASP A 33 -1.91 17.60 3.35
C ASP A 33 -0.90 18.61 3.92
N LYS A 34 0.36 18.19 4.10
CA LYS A 34 1.43 19.12 4.50
C LYS A 34 1.90 19.96 3.31
N ASN A 35 1.67 19.48 2.09
CA ASN A 35 2.03 20.17 0.86
C ASN A 35 0.84 20.97 0.32
N GLU A 36 0.87 22.29 0.47
CA GLU A 36 -0.16 23.18 -0.08
C GLU A 36 -0.35 23.04 -1.59
N VAL A 37 0.74 22.76 -2.33
CA VAL A 37 0.66 22.54 -3.78
C VAL A 37 -0.18 21.30 -4.11
N HIS A 38 -0.09 20.24 -3.29
CA HIS A 38 -0.95 19.06 -3.48
C HIS A 38 -2.42 19.38 -3.22
N LEU A 39 -2.72 20.23 -2.24
CA LEU A 39 -4.09 20.65 -1.94
C LEU A 39 -4.69 21.46 -3.10
N ASP A 40 -3.96 22.43 -3.63
CA ASP A 40 -4.39 23.23 -4.79
C ASP A 40 -4.60 22.36 -6.02
N GLU A 41 -3.68 21.44 -6.28
CA GLU A 41 -3.77 20.52 -7.39
C GLU A 41 -4.98 19.58 -7.24
N ALA A 42 -5.21 19.03 -6.05
CA ALA A 42 -6.35 18.16 -5.77
C ALA A 42 -7.70 18.87 -5.95
N ILE A 43 -7.81 20.16 -5.59
CA ILE A 43 -8.99 20.98 -5.89
C ILE A 43 -9.16 21.13 -7.40
N SER A 44 -8.08 21.49 -8.12
CA SER A 44 -8.15 21.71 -9.57
C SER A 44 -8.56 20.46 -10.34
N LEU A 45 -8.20 19.28 -9.82
CA LEU A 45 -8.54 17.97 -10.38
C LEU A 45 -9.92 17.45 -9.91
N GLY A 46 -10.61 18.18 -9.03
CA GLY A 46 -11.90 17.77 -8.46
C GLY A 46 -11.83 16.56 -7.53
N ILE A 47 -10.63 16.19 -7.07
CA ILE A 47 -10.40 15.09 -6.12
C ILE A 47 -11.00 15.45 -4.76
N ILE A 48 -10.72 16.66 -4.30
CA ILE A 48 -11.30 17.25 -3.08
C ILE A 48 -12.17 18.44 -3.45
N ASP A 49 -13.12 18.77 -2.57
CA ASP A 49 -13.99 19.94 -2.72
C ASP A 49 -13.46 21.14 -1.91
N GLU A 50 -12.87 20.87 -0.73
CA GLU A 50 -12.36 21.91 0.16
C GLU A 50 -11.03 21.50 0.81
N LYS A 51 -10.16 22.47 1.10
CA LYS A 51 -8.99 22.27 1.98
C LYS A 51 -9.46 22.26 3.43
N ALA A 52 -8.84 21.46 4.27
CA ALA A 52 -9.09 21.44 5.70
C ALA A 52 -7.80 21.29 6.50
N GLU A 53 -7.89 21.66 7.77
CA GLU A 53 -6.88 21.33 8.78
C GLU A 53 -7.34 20.12 9.60
N LEU A 54 -6.38 19.43 10.23
CA LEU A 54 -6.66 18.25 11.06
C LEU A 54 -7.67 18.52 12.19
N LYS A 55 -7.70 19.73 12.75
CA LYS A 55 -8.65 20.13 13.80
C LYS A 55 -10.11 20.15 13.34
N ALA A 56 -10.38 20.15 12.03
CA ALA A 56 -11.73 20.21 11.48
C ALA A 56 -12.43 18.83 11.41
N ILE A 57 -11.74 17.74 11.73
CA ILE A 57 -12.25 16.36 11.56
C ILE A 57 -13.34 15.95 12.56
N GLU A 58 -13.68 16.80 13.54
CA GLU A 58 -14.77 16.53 14.50
C GLU A 58 -16.11 16.23 13.79
N LYS A 59 -16.35 16.88 12.65
CA LYS A 59 -17.57 16.73 11.83
C LYS A 59 -17.50 15.57 10.83
N ALA A 60 -16.40 14.83 10.79
CA ALA A 60 -16.19 13.78 9.80
C ALA A 60 -17.13 12.59 10.01
N ASP A 61 -17.72 12.09 8.93
CA ASP A 61 -18.32 10.75 8.91
C ASP A 61 -17.24 9.69 8.69
N LEU A 62 -16.22 10.02 7.88
CA LEU A 62 -15.10 9.15 7.52
C LEU A 62 -13.81 9.98 7.47
N VAL A 63 -12.75 9.47 8.08
CA VAL A 63 -11.37 9.96 7.93
C VAL A 63 -10.55 8.85 7.28
N ILE A 64 -9.85 9.17 6.20
CA ILE A 64 -8.93 8.26 5.48
C ILE A 64 -7.51 8.74 5.74
N LEU A 65 -6.67 7.89 6.34
CA LEU A 65 -5.25 8.13 6.54
C LEU A 65 -4.46 7.47 5.41
N SER A 66 -3.96 8.29 4.49
CA SER A 66 -3.21 7.89 3.30
C SER A 66 -1.84 8.57 3.20
N ILE A 67 -1.22 8.82 4.35
CA ILE A 67 0.17 9.28 4.50
C ILE A 67 1.11 8.07 4.75
N PRO A 68 2.44 8.27 4.72
CA PRO A 68 3.40 7.21 5.04
C PRO A 68 3.10 6.51 6.38
N VAL A 69 3.40 5.21 6.44
CA VAL A 69 2.96 4.33 7.54
C VAL A 69 3.48 4.77 8.92
N ASP A 70 4.67 5.34 8.99
CA ASP A 70 5.26 5.88 10.22
C ASP A 70 4.56 7.17 10.66
N ALA A 71 4.24 8.05 9.72
CA ALA A 71 3.45 9.24 9.98
C ALA A 71 2.03 8.86 10.45
N CYS A 72 1.40 7.85 9.86
CA CYS A 72 0.09 7.34 10.31
C CYS A 72 0.15 6.89 11.77
N VAL A 73 1.12 6.06 12.15
CA VAL A 73 1.30 5.59 13.54
C VAL A 73 1.43 6.77 14.51
N ASN A 74 2.15 7.82 14.12
CA ASN A 74 2.39 8.99 14.97
C ASN A 74 1.13 9.86 15.18
N ILE A 75 0.26 9.98 14.18
CA ILE A 75 -0.90 10.89 14.27
C ILE A 75 -2.20 10.21 14.69
N LEU A 76 -2.29 8.88 14.59
CA LEU A 76 -3.57 8.18 14.71
C LEU A 76 -4.25 8.41 16.07
N SER A 77 -3.52 8.37 17.19
CA SER A 77 -4.11 8.63 18.52
C SER A 77 -4.71 10.04 18.59
N ASN A 78 -3.98 11.07 18.12
CA ASN A 78 -4.49 12.45 18.07
C ASN A 78 -5.70 12.59 17.11
N VAL A 79 -5.70 11.87 15.99
CA VAL A 79 -6.87 11.79 15.10
C VAL A 79 -8.07 11.23 15.86
N LEU A 80 -7.89 10.13 16.60
CA LEU A 80 -8.96 9.52 17.38
C LEU A 80 -9.47 10.45 18.50
N ASP A 81 -8.60 11.24 19.13
CA ASP A 81 -9.01 12.21 20.15
C ASP A 81 -9.97 13.28 19.60
N LEU A 82 -9.72 13.75 18.37
CA LEU A 82 -10.45 14.86 17.74
C LEU A 82 -11.81 14.48 17.11
N ILE A 83 -12.03 13.20 16.79
CA ILE A 83 -13.24 12.76 16.08
C ILE A 83 -14.45 12.59 17.02
N SER A 84 -15.66 12.57 16.45
CA SER A 84 -16.86 12.15 17.18
C SER A 84 -16.92 10.62 17.37
N ASP A 85 -17.77 10.16 18.29
CA ASP A 85 -18.02 8.72 18.50
C ASP A 85 -18.69 8.03 17.30
N HIS A 86 -19.18 8.80 16.32
CA HIS A 86 -19.84 8.30 15.12
C HIS A 86 -18.94 8.27 13.88
N THR A 87 -17.74 8.83 13.99
CA THR A 87 -16.76 8.91 12.90
C THR A 87 -16.06 7.56 12.72
N LEU A 88 -15.95 7.11 11.47
CA LEU A 88 -15.08 6.00 11.09
C LEU A 88 -13.71 6.55 10.68
N VAL A 89 -12.63 5.95 11.16
CA VAL A 89 -11.26 6.22 10.71
C VAL A 89 -10.71 4.97 10.05
N VAL A 90 -10.14 5.10 8.86
CA VAL A 90 -9.47 4.02 8.15
C VAL A 90 -8.07 4.45 7.76
N ASP A 91 -7.11 3.53 7.80
CA ASP A 91 -5.81 3.73 7.17
C ASP A 91 -5.69 2.88 5.91
N VAL A 92 -4.81 3.25 4.99
CA VAL A 92 -4.53 2.47 3.77
C VAL A 92 -3.08 1.99 3.69
N GLY A 93 -2.38 1.98 4.83
CA GLY A 93 -0.94 1.72 4.89
C GLY A 93 -0.55 0.29 4.48
N SER A 94 0.68 0.11 4.03
CA SER A 94 1.20 -1.19 3.58
C SER A 94 1.58 -2.15 4.72
N THR A 95 1.59 -1.69 5.97
CA THR A 95 1.92 -2.44 7.19
C THR A 95 0.82 -2.22 8.23
N LYS A 96 0.53 -3.23 9.07
CA LYS A 96 -0.67 -3.23 9.93
C LYS A 96 -0.38 -3.48 11.40
N GLU A 97 0.70 -4.18 11.77
CA GLU A 97 0.96 -4.52 13.17
C GLU A 97 1.16 -3.27 14.03
N ALA A 98 2.07 -2.37 13.62
CA ALA A 98 2.39 -1.16 14.39
C ALA A 98 1.19 -0.21 14.56
N ILE A 99 0.39 -0.01 13.51
CA ILE A 99 -0.77 0.89 13.55
C ILE A 99 -1.93 0.30 14.35
N CYS A 100 -2.06 -1.03 14.43
CA CYS A 100 -3.05 -1.66 15.31
C CYS A 100 -2.60 -1.62 16.77
N GLU A 101 -1.31 -1.81 17.05
CA GLU A 101 -0.77 -1.84 18.41
C GLU A 101 -0.85 -0.47 19.09
N VAL A 102 -0.50 0.61 18.38
CA VAL A 102 -0.44 1.97 18.97
C VAL A 102 -1.78 2.47 19.53
N ILE A 103 -2.90 1.95 19.04
CA ILE A 103 -4.27 2.32 19.45
C ILE A 103 -5.00 1.22 20.21
N LYS A 104 -4.34 0.12 20.56
CA LYS A 104 -4.96 -1.06 21.17
C LYS A 104 -5.80 -0.73 22.41
N GLU A 105 -5.29 0.13 23.28
CA GLU A 105 -5.96 0.57 24.52
C GLU A 105 -6.63 1.96 24.39
N HIS A 106 -6.71 2.50 23.17
CA HIS A 106 -7.30 3.82 22.95
C HIS A 106 -8.81 3.78 23.26
N PRO A 107 -9.39 4.75 24.01
CA PRO A 107 -10.82 4.76 24.33
C PRO A 107 -11.73 4.71 23.09
N LYS A 108 -11.27 5.32 21.99
CA LYS A 108 -11.92 5.31 20.67
C LYS A 108 -11.35 4.28 19.69
N ARG A 109 -10.69 3.21 20.17
CA ARG A 109 -10.22 2.08 19.34
C ARG A 109 -11.33 1.56 18.41
N ARG A 110 -12.56 1.55 18.92
CA ARG A 110 -13.77 1.13 18.20
C ARG A 110 -14.10 1.94 16.95
N ASN A 111 -13.50 3.13 16.78
CA ASN A 111 -13.72 4.01 15.63
C ASN A 111 -12.74 3.75 14.48
N PHE A 112 -11.71 2.94 14.70
CA PHE A 112 -10.68 2.66 13.71
C PHE A 112 -10.86 1.30 13.03
N LEU A 113 -10.68 1.26 11.71
CA LEU A 113 -10.63 0.04 10.90
C LEU A 113 -9.33 0.05 10.07
N ALA A 114 -8.45 -0.91 10.36
CA ALA A 114 -7.20 -1.04 9.64
C ALA A 114 -7.42 -1.72 8.29
N MET A 115 -7.08 -1.06 7.17
CA MET A 115 -7.20 -1.64 5.85
C MET A 115 -5.93 -1.50 5.01
N HIS A 116 -5.81 -2.34 4.00
CA HIS A 116 -4.73 -2.29 3.01
C HIS A 116 -5.31 -2.71 1.65
N PRO A 117 -5.67 -1.75 0.79
CA PRO A 117 -6.03 -2.06 -0.58
C PRO A 117 -4.77 -2.46 -1.34
N ILE A 118 -4.75 -3.69 -1.87
CA ILE A 118 -3.66 -4.22 -2.69
C ILE A 118 -3.77 -3.64 -4.11
N ALA A 119 -3.44 -2.37 -4.20
CA ALA A 119 -3.47 -1.56 -5.41
C ALA A 119 -2.41 -0.46 -5.31
N GLY A 120 -1.85 -0.06 -6.44
CA GLY A 120 -0.86 1.00 -6.48
C GLY A 120 -0.11 1.04 -7.80
N THR A 121 0.58 2.15 -8.01
CA THR A 121 1.52 2.37 -9.11
C THR A 121 2.80 2.95 -8.51
N GLU A 122 3.84 3.07 -9.32
CA GLU A 122 5.10 3.72 -8.93
C GLU A 122 4.98 5.25 -8.80
N PHE A 123 3.83 5.85 -9.12
CA PHE A 123 3.62 7.30 -9.14
C PHE A 123 2.99 7.82 -7.83
N SER A 124 3.31 9.07 -7.48
CA SER A 124 2.85 9.74 -6.26
C SER A 124 2.21 11.10 -6.55
N GLY A 125 1.53 11.66 -5.55
CA GLY A 125 0.87 12.98 -5.61
C GLY A 125 -0.56 12.93 -6.17
N PRO A 126 -1.30 14.04 -6.11
CA PRO A 126 -2.71 14.10 -6.53
C PRO A 126 -2.92 13.72 -8.01
N LYS A 127 -2.03 14.16 -8.91
CA LYS A 127 -2.07 13.79 -10.34
C LYS A 127 -2.02 12.28 -10.62
N ALA A 128 -1.49 11.49 -9.68
CA ALA A 128 -1.43 10.05 -9.83
C ALA A 128 -2.77 9.37 -9.49
N ALA A 129 -3.75 10.07 -8.91
CA ALA A 129 -5.03 9.49 -8.55
C ALA A 129 -5.79 8.93 -9.77
N ILE A 130 -6.34 7.73 -9.62
CA ILE A 130 -7.01 6.98 -10.68
C ILE A 130 -8.42 6.62 -10.21
N LEU A 131 -9.43 7.07 -10.94
CA LEU A 131 -10.80 6.63 -10.75
C LEU A 131 -10.92 5.14 -11.10
N GLY A 132 -11.48 4.34 -10.20
CA GLY A 132 -11.63 2.89 -10.35
C GLY A 132 -10.36 2.09 -10.04
N LEU A 133 -9.34 2.70 -9.39
CA LEU A 133 -8.08 2.02 -9.04
C LEU A 133 -8.30 0.69 -8.31
N PHE A 134 -9.33 0.64 -7.46
CA PHE A 134 -9.56 -0.46 -6.55
C PHE A 134 -10.57 -1.50 -7.05
N GLN A 135 -11.11 -1.31 -8.26
CA GLN A 135 -12.05 -2.27 -8.85
C GLN A 135 -11.39 -3.66 -8.96
N ASN A 136 -12.06 -4.68 -8.42
CA ASN A 136 -11.61 -6.08 -8.35
C ASN A 136 -10.31 -6.30 -7.55
N LYS A 137 -9.77 -5.26 -6.91
CA LYS A 137 -8.57 -5.36 -6.07
C LYS A 137 -8.91 -5.92 -4.70
N THR A 138 -8.00 -6.69 -4.14
CA THR A 138 -8.12 -7.20 -2.77
C THR A 138 -7.97 -6.05 -1.80
N ASN A 139 -8.85 -5.95 -0.81
CA ASN A 139 -8.68 -5.09 0.35
C ASN A 139 -8.56 -5.96 1.60
N ILE A 140 -7.39 -5.92 2.23
CA ILE A 140 -7.14 -6.67 3.45
C ILE A 140 -7.61 -5.84 4.64
N ILE A 141 -8.47 -6.40 5.48
CA ILE A 141 -8.98 -5.76 6.68
C ILE A 141 -8.45 -6.50 7.90
N CYS A 142 -7.85 -5.74 8.83
CA CYS A 142 -7.31 -6.27 10.06
C CYS A 142 -8.12 -5.81 11.28
N GLU A 143 -8.29 -6.73 12.24
CA GLU A 143 -8.99 -6.51 13.52
C GLU A 143 -10.41 -5.92 13.35
N VAL A 144 -11.17 -6.42 12.37
CA VAL A 144 -12.53 -5.95 12.07
C VAL A 144 -13.45 -6.06 13.29
N GLU A 145 -13.22 -7.08 14.13
CA GLU A 145 -13.95 -7.35 15.36
C GLU A 145 -13.73 -6.28 16.44
N LYS A 146 -12.62 -5.52 16.38
CA LYS A 146 -12.35 -4.40 17.29
C LYS A 146 -13.00 -3.10 16.83
N THR A 147 -13.49 -3.02 15.59
CA THR A 147 -14.25 -1.88 15.08
C THR A 147 -15.73 -2.03 15.43
N ALA A 148 -16.37 -0.95 15.90
CA ALA A 148 -17.79 -0.98 16.25
C ALA A 148 -18.65 -1.47 15.08
N PHE A 149 -19.58 -2.38 15.35
CA PHE A 149 -20.41 -3.06 14.33
C PHE A 149 -21.00 -2.10 13.28
N LYS A 150 -21.62 -0.99 13.73
CA LYS A 150 -22.20 0.02 12.82
C LYS A 150 -21.17 0.74 11.93
N LEU A 151 -19.92 0.86 12.39
CA LEU A 151 -18.85 1.52 11.64
C LEU A 151 -18.22 0.55 10.64
N GLN A 152 -17.93 -0.69 11.05
CA GLN A 152 -17.45 -1.71 10.10
C GLN A 152 -18.50 -2.00 9.01
N GLU A 153 -19.79 -2.05 9.31
CA GLU A 153 -20.83 -2.26 8.29
C GLU A 153 -20.82 -1.15 7.21
N LYS A 154 -20.69 0.11 7.64
CA LYS A 154 -20.54 1.26 6.72
C LYS A 154 -19.29 1.12 5.85
N ALA A 155 -18.16 0.74 6.45
CA ALA A 155 -16.89 0.56 5.75
C ALA A 155 -16.96 -0.56 4.71
N LEU A 156 -17.42 -1.74 5.12
CA LEU A 156 -17.51 -2.93 4.26
C LEU A 156 -18.47 -2.69 3.09
N LYS A 157 -19.62 -2.05 3.34
CA LYS A 157 -20.55 -1.65 2.28
C LYS A 157 -19.92 -0.66 1.31
N LEU A 158 -19.18 0.33 1.80
CA LEU A 158 -18.47 1.27 0.95
C LEU A 158 -17.45 0.54 0.06
N PHE A 159 -16.57 -0.28 0.63
CA PHE A 159 -15.52 -0.98 -0.11
C PHE A 159 -16.09 -1.97 -1.12
N ALA A 160 -17.17 -2.68 -0.76
CA ALA A 160 -17.88 -3.56 -1.69
C ALA A 160 -18.47 -2.78 -2.87
N ASN A 161 -19.07 -1.61 -2.63
CA ASN A 161 -19.61 -0.76 -3.68
C ASN A 161 -18.51 -0.15 -4.58
N ILE A 162 -17.31 0.10 -4.05
CA ILE A 162 -16.13 0.47 -4.84
C ILE A 162 -15.65 -0.70 -5.73
N GLY A 163 -16.06 -1.93 -5.41
CA GLY A 163 -15.69 -3.15 -6.16
C GLY A 163 -14.48 -3.87 -5.58
N MET A 164 -14.09 -3.58 -4.34
CA MET A 164 -12.99 -4.29 -3.66
C MET A 164 -13.42 -5.68 -3.19
N ARG A 165 -12.50 -6.64 -3.24
CA ARG A 165 -12.65 -7.98 -2.66
C ARG A 165 -12.10 -8.00 -1.24
N ILE A 166 -12.97 -8.19 -0.25
CA ILE A 166 -12.57 -8.13 1.17
C ILE A 166 -11.86 -9.43 1.58
N ARG A 167 -10.72 -9.30 2.26
CA ARG A 167 -10.03 -10.41 2.92
C ARG A 167 -9.71 -10.03 4.36
N TYR A 168 -10.16 -10.83 5.31
CA TYR A 168 -9.82 -10.60 6.72
C TYR A 168 -8.49 -11.25 7.06
N MET A 169 -7.70 -10.58 7.91
CA MET A 169 -6.41 -11.08 8.34
C MET A 169 -6.03 -10.54 9.72
N ASN A 170 -5.24 -11.30 10.47
CA ASN A 170 -4.57 -10.77 11.66
C ASN A 170 -3.44 -9.81 11.23
N PRO A 171 -3.19 -8.67 11.93
CA PRO A 171 -2.13 -7.72 11.55
C PRO A 171 -0.74 -8.34 11.40
N LYS A 172 -0.37 -9.26 12.29
CA LYS A 172 0.93 -9.93 12.24
C LYS A 172 1.03 -10.88 11.05
N ALA A 173 -0.04 -11.62 10.75
CA ALA A 173 -0.10 -12.46 9.58
C ALA A 173 -0.07 -11.63 8.28
N HIS A 174 -0.73 -10.48 8.27
CA HIS A 174 -0.68 -9.52 7.16
C HIS A 174 0.76 -9.09 6.89
N ASP A 175 1.46 -8.59 7.89
CA ASP A 175 2.82 -8.07 7.71
C ASP A 175 3.78 -9.19 7.28
N LYS A 176 3.63 -10.41 7.81
CA LYS A 176 4.37 -11.58 7.31
C LYS A 176 4.08 -11.86 5.83
N HIS A 177 2.82 -11.99 5.43
CA HIS A 177 2.47 -12.31 4.05
C HIS A 177 2.92 -11.24 3.05
N ILE A 178 2.69 -9.96 3.37
CA ILE A 178 3.08 -8.83 2.52
C ILE A 178 4.60 -8.72 2.39
N ALA A 179 5.38 -9.14 3.39
CA ALA A 179 6.84 -9.23 3.27
C ALA A 179 7.25 -10.11 2.08
N TYR A 180 6.67 -11.31 1.96
CA TYR A 180 6.94 -12.25 0.87
C TYR A 180 6.43 -11.75 -0.49
N VAL A 181 5.18 -11.29 -0.56
CA VAL A 181 4.51 -11.04 -1.85
C VAL A 181 4.66 -9.60 -2.37
N SER A 182 5.26 -8.69 -1.58
CA SER A 182 5.39 -7.28 -1.96
C SER A 182 6.72 -6.64 -1.55
N HIS A 183 7.15 -6.76 -0.28
CA HIS A 183 8.35 -6.06 0.17
C HIS A 183 9.61 -6.64 -0.48
N LEU A 184 9.70 -7.98 -0.52
CA LEU A 184 10.82 -8.68 -1.14
C LEU A 184 10.96 -8.33 -2.64
N SER A 185 9.85 -8.21 -3.37
CA SER A 185 9.90 -7.85 -4.79
C SER A 185 10.41 -6.43 -5.02
N HIS A 186 10.13 -5.49 -4.11
CA HIS A 186 10.67 -4.14 -4.19
C HIS A 186 12.18 -4.13 -3.94
N ILE A 187 12.65 -4.79 -2.88
CA ILE A 187 14.09 -4.90 -2.60
C ILE A 187 14.82 -5.55 -3.78
N SER A 188 14.28 -6.65 -4.30
CA SER A 188 14.84 -7.36 -5.44
C SER A 188 14.93 -6.46 -6.67
N SER A 189 13.88 -5.69 -6.96
CA SER A 189 13.87 -4.72 -8.07
C SER A 189 14.92 -3.62 -7.88
N PHE A 190 15.03 -3.03 -6.69
CA PHE A 190 16.03 -1.99 -6.40
C PHE A 190 17.45 -2.53 -6.54
N MET A 191 17.73 -3.71 -5.97
CA MET A 191 19.06 -4.29 -5.95
C MET A 191 19.48 -4.84 -7.32
N LEU A 192 18.54 -5.35 -8.11
CA LEU A 192 18.78 -5.70 -9.51
C LEU A 192 19.16 -4.45 -10.32
N GLY A 193 18.37 -3.37 -10.19
CA GLY A 193 18.67 -2.09 -10.85
C GLY A 193 20.05 -1.54 -10.44
N LYS A 194 20.35 -1.53 -9.14
CA LYS A 194 21.66 -1.14 -8.61
C LYS A 194 22.80 -1.96 -9.22
N THR A 195 22.64 -3.29 -9.27
CA THR A 195 23.67 -4.20 -9.79
C THR A 195 24.05 -3.87 -11.24
N VAL A 196 23.04 -3.58 -12.08
CA VAL A 196 23.27 -3.19 -13.48
C VAL A 196 23.96 -1.82 -13.57
N ILE A 197 23.47 -0.82 -12.83
CA ILE A 197 24.04 0.55 -12.83
C ILE A 197 25.50 0.56 -12.38
N GLU A 198 25.87 -0.25 -11.38
CA GLU A 198 27.24 -0.29 -10.86
C GLU A 198 28.23 -1.00 -11.79
N LYS A 199 27.74 -1.93 -12.63
CA LYS A 199 28.58 -2.71 -13.56
C LYS A 199 28.67 -2.04 -14.93
N GLU A 200 27.54 -1.68 -15.51
CA GLU A 200 27.47 -1.06 -16.84
C GLU A 200 27.50 0.45 -16.72
N LYS A 201 28.72 0.99 -16.59
CA LYS A 201 28.94 2.44 -16.41
C LYS A 201 28.53 3.29 -17.61
N ASN A 202 28.33 2.68 -18.78
CA ASN A 202 27.85 3.36 -19.97
C ASN A 202 26.32 3.27 -20.02
N GLU A 203 25.65 4.37 -19.69
CA GLU A 203 24.18 4.45 -19.69
C GLU A 203 23.55 4.18 -21.06
N ARG A 204 24.28 4.42 -22.17
CA ARG A 204 23.78 4.08 -23.52
C ARG A 204 23.71 2.58 -23.73
N ASP A 205 24.67 1.82 -23.23
CA ASP A 205 24.66 0.36 -23.35
C ASP A 205 23.54 -0.24 -22.49
N ILE A 206 23.28 0.34 -21.31
CA ILE A 206 22.09 0.00 -20.51
C ILE A 206 20.83 0.26 -21.32
N PHE A 207 20.69 1.44 -21.94
CA PHE A 207 19.49 1.80 -22.69
C PHE A 207 19.26 0.91 -23.91
N ASP A 208 20.31 0.63 -24.68
CA ASP A 208 20.24 -0.14 -25.92
C ASP A 208 20.03 -1.64 -25.67
N MET A 209 20.51 -2.17 -24.52
CA MET A 209 20.41 -3.59 -24.17
C MET A 209 19.32 -3.91 -23.14
N ALA A 210 18.76 -2.92 -22.45
CA ALA A 210 17.64 -3.10 -21.52
C ALA A 210 16.35 -3.44 -22.30
N GLY A 211 16.19 -4.72 -22.63
CA GLY A 211 14.96 -5.24 -23.20
C GLY A 211 13.76 -5.07 -22.26
N SER A 212 12.55 -5.28 -22.81
CA SER A 212 11.28 -5.15 -22.08
C SER A 212 11.19 -6.02 -20.81
N GLY A 213 11.89 -7.17 -20.80
CA GLY A 213 11.99 -8.04 -19.62
C GLY A 213 12.73 -7.39 -18.45
N PHE A 214 13.86 -6.72 -18.70
CA PHE A 214 14.58 -6.00 -17.64
C PHE A 214 13.75 -4.83 -17.13
N ALA A 215 13.25 -3.98 -18.05
CA ALA A 215 12.46 -2.80 -17.69
C ALA A 215 11.22 -3.13 -16.84
N SER A 216 10.54 -4.23 -17.13
CA SER A 216 9.41 -4.71 -16.32
C SER A 216 9.84 -5.25 -14.96
N THR A 217 10.97 -5.97 -14.88
CA THR A 217 11.51 -6.51 -13.62
C THR A 217 11.97 -5.40 -12.68
N VAL A 218 12.64 -4.35 -13.20
CA VAL A 218 13.11 -3.22 -12.39
C VAL A 218 12.08 -2.09 -12.24
N ARG A 219 10.84 -2.26 -12.73
CA ARG A 219 9.81 -1.21 -12.67
C ARG A 219 9.61 -0.67 -11.26
N LEU A 220 9.63 -1.55 -10.26
CA LEU A 220 9.38 -1.18 -8.86
C LEU A 220 10.52 -0.35 -8.25
N ALA A 221 11.72 -0.35 -8.84
CA ALA A 221 12.86 0.47 -8.42
C ALA A 221 12.63 1.97 -8.64
N LYS A 222 11.57 2.35 -9.35
CA LYS A 222 11.14 3.75 -9.50
C LYS A 222 10.30 4.25 -8.32
N SER A 223 9.94 3.36 -7.39
CA SER A 223 9.11 3.72 -6.26
C SER A 223 9.83 4.68 -5.31
N SER A 224 9.06 5.52 -4.61
CA SER A 224 9.62 6.52 -3.70
C SER A 224 10.37 5.89 -2.50
N PRO A 225 11.63 6.28 -2.25
CA PRO A 225 12.36 5.91 -1.03
C PRO A 225 11.68 6.41 0.25
N ASP A 226 11.02 7.58 0.20
CA ASP A 226 10.29 8.15 1.35
C ASP A 226 9.08 7.28 1.74
N MET A 227 8.51 6.56 0.78
CA MET A 227 7.42 5.60 1.04
C MET A 227 7.95 4.25 1.53
N TRP A 228 8.98 3.71 0.88
CA TRP A 228 9.46 2.35 1.15
C TRP A 228 10.34 2.23 2.39
N THR A 229 11.10 3.26 2.74
CA THR A 229 11.96 3.22 3.93
C THR A 229 11.15 3.02 5.23
N PRO A 230 10.05 3.77 5.47
CA PRO A 230 9.16 3.49 6.60
C PRO A 230 8.55 2.08 6.59
N ILE A 231 8.19 1.57 5.41
CA ILE A 231 7.60 0.22 5.25
C ILE A 231 8.61 -0.85 5.69
N PHE A 232 9.84 -0.78 5.20
CA PHE A 232 10.90 -1.70 5.59
C PHE A 232 11.25 -1.57 7.07
N LYS A 233 11.25 -0.34 7.61
CA LYS A 233 11.50 -0.11 9.03
C LYS A 233 10.42 -0.71 9.93
N GLN A 234 9.14 -0.57 9.57
CA GLN A 234 8.04 -1.12 10.36
C GLN A 234 7.97 -2.64 10.27
N ASN A 235 8.24 -3.22 9.10
CA ASN A 235 8.17 -4.66 8.89
C ASN A 235 9.54 -5.35 8.92
N LYS A 236 10.50 -4.76 9.67
CA LYS A 236 11.92 -5.11 9.60
C LYS A 236 12.19 -6.59 9.79
N ASP A 237 11.61 -7.20 10.82
CA ASP A 237 11.95 -8.57 11.20
C ASP A 237 11.47 -9.58 10.13
N ASN A 238 10.24 -9.42 9.62
CA ASN A 238 9.76 -10.24 8.49
C ASN A 238 10.55 -9.97 7.21
N VAL A 239 10.94 -8.71 6.95
CA VAL A 239 11.76 -8.35 5.77
C VAL A 239 13.13 -9.04 5.84
N ILE A 240 13.78 -9.08 7.01
CA ILE A 240 15.05 -9.78 7.19
C ILE A 240 14.87 -11.28 6.91
N GLU A 241 13.88 -11.93 7.54
CA GLU A 241 13.57 -13.36 7.31
C GLU A 241 13.39 -13.65 5.80
N THR A 242 12.52 -12.89 5.12
CA THR A 242 12.26 -13.09 3.69
C THR A 242 13.49 -12.85 2.80
N LEU A 243 14.33 -11.89 3.17
CA LEU A 243 15.52 -11.56 2.40
C LEU A 243 16.60 -12.64 2.58
N GLU A 244 16.76 -13.19 3.78
CA GLU A 244 17.67 -14.31 4.05
C GLU A 244 17.29 -15.54 3.23
N GLU A 245 16.01 -15.89 3.18
CA GLU A 245 15.51 -16.99 2.34
C GLU A 245 15.75 -16.73 0.85
N TYR A 246 15.52 -15.50 0.39
CA TYR A 246 15.77 -15.15 -1.00
C TYR A 246 17.26 -15.22 -1.37
N ILE A 247 18.15 -14.75 -0.49
CA ILE A 247 19.60 -14.87 -0.66
C ILE A 247 20.02 -16.34 -0.69
N ALA A 248 19.42 -17.19 0.14
CA ALA A 248 19.68 -18.62 0.14
C ALA A 248 19.29 -19.26 -1.21
N ASN A 249 18.11 -18.93 -1.75
CA ASN A 249 17.65 -19.39 -3.07
C ASN A 249 18.61 -18.94 -4.19
N LEU A 250 19.02 -17.67 -4.20
CA LEU A 250 19.98 -17.15 -5.18
C LEU A 250 21.35 -17.84 -5.06
N THR A 251 21.81 -18.08 -3.83
CA THR A 251 23.08 -18.75 -3.58
C THR A 251 23.04 -20.19 -4.06
N HIS A 252 21.97 -20.92 -3.76
CA HIS A 252 21.78 -22.29 -4.22
C HIS A 252 21.77 -22.38 -5.75
N PHE A 253 21.01 -21.49 -6.42
CA PHE A 253 20.99 -21.41 -7.88
C PHE A 253 22.37 -21.15 -8.49
N LYS A 254 23.13 -20.23 -7.89
CA LYS A 254 24.51 -19.92 -8.30
C LYS A 254 25.45 -21.11 -8.10
N GLU A 255 25.35 -21.87 -7.02
CA GLU A 255 26.19 -23.06 -6.80
C GLU A 255 25.89 -24.17 -7.83
N MET A 256 24.62 -24.42 -8.17
CA MET A 256 24.27 -25.37 -9.24
C MET A 256 24.96 -25.04 -10.58
N ILE A 257 25.04 -23.75 -10.92
CA ILE A 257 25.75 -23.28 -12.13
C ILE A 257 27.26 -23.50 -12.00
N LYS A 258 27.85 -23.23 -10.83
CA LYS A 258 29.29 -23.41 -10.59
C LYS A 258 29.73 -24.87 -10.64
N GLU A 259 28.82 -25.78 -10.34
CA GLU A 259 29.03 -27.22 -10.38
C GLU A 259 28.71 -27.85 -11.75
N ASP A 260 28.34 -27.03 -12.75
CA ASP A 260 27.88 -27.45 -14.08
C ASP A 260 26.64 -28.40 -14.05
N ASP A 261 25.87 -28.40 -12.96
CA ASP A 261 24.64 -29.19 -12.82
C ASP A 261 23.44 -28.51 -13.48
N PHE A 262 23.48 -28.43 -14.81
CA PHE A 262 22.41 -27.81 -15.60
C PHE A 262 21.11 -28.63 -15.62
N LEU A 263 21.15 -29.91 -15.21
CA LEU A 263 19.94 -30.70 -15.01
C LEU A 263 19.19 -30.19 -13.77
N ALA A 264 19.90 -29.94 -12.66
CA ALA A 264 19.32 -29.34 -11.47
C ALA A 264 18.78 -27.92 -11.76
N VAL A 265 19.55 -27.09 -12.48
CA VAL A 265 19.09 -25.75 -12.92
C VAL A 265 17.78 -25.83 -13.70
N PHE A 266 17.69 -26.74 -14.68
CA PHE A 266 16.47 -26.93 -15.47
C PHE A 266 15.28 -27.34 -14.60
N ASN A 267 15.49 -28.29 -13.69
CA ASN A 267 14.44 -28.78 -12.80
C ASN A 267 13.96 -27.68 -11.83
N GLU A 268 14.85 -26.87 -11.28
CA GLU A 268 14.52 -25.74 -10.41
C GLU A 268 13.63 -24.72 -11.14
N MET A 269 14.02 -24.34 -12.36
CA MET A 269 13.22 -23.43 -13.21
C MET A 269 11.85 -24.05 -13.56
N LYS A 270 11.82 -25.35 -13.87
CA LYS A 270 10.59 -26.07 -14.21
C LYS A 270 9.63 -26.15 -13.02
N ASN A 271 10.14 -26.41 -11.82
CA ASN A 271 9.34 -26.44 -10.60
C ASN A 271 8.80 -25.05 -10.27
N THR A 272 9.63 -24.02 -10.40
CA THR A 272 9.24 -22.62 -10.16
C THR A 272 8.15 -22.15 -11.14
N ASN A 273 8.12 -22.67 -12.38
CA ASN A 273 7.09 -22.33 -13.37
C ASN A 273 5.65 -22.65 -12.92
N HIS A 274 5.45 -23.48 -11.88
CA HIS A 274 4.14 -23.68 -11.25
C HIS A 274 3.53 -22.36 -10.72
N ILE A 275 4.34 -21.32 -10.49
CA ILE A 275 3.86 -19.98 -10.15
C ILE A 275 2.84 -19.45 -11.16
N LYS A 276 2.87 -19.89 -12.43
CA LYS A 276 1.88 -19.52 -13.45
C LYS A 276 0.46 -19.94 -13.05
N ASP A 277 0.32 -21.11 -12.44
CA ASP A 277 -0.99 -21.63 -12.00
C ASP A 277 -1.55 -20.77 -10.86
N ILE A 278 -0.67 -20.32 -9.96
CA ILE A 278 -1.01 -19.43 -8.84
C ILE A 278 -1.44 -18.05 -9.37
N LEU A 279 -0.70 -17.49 -10.34
CA LEU A 279 -0.95 -16.14 -10.85
C LEU A 279 -2.14 -16.07 -11.83
N ASN A 280 -2.49 -17.15 -12.52
CA ASN A 280 -3.65 -17.19 -13.42
C ASN A 280 -4.99 -16.87 -12.70
N GLY A 281 -5.05 -17.05 -11.37
CA GLY A 281 -6.20 -16.68 -10.54
C GLY A 281 -6.30 -15.19 -10.18
N ILE A 282 -5.36 -14.34 -10.62
CA ILE A 282 -5.30 -12.90 -10.26
C ILE A 282 -6.14 -12.02 -11.21
N ASN A 283 -6.66 -12.58 -12.31
CA ASN A 283 -7.47 -11.85 -13.32
C ASN A 283 -8.83 -11.37 -12.81
#